data_AF-A0A2N6NVF7-F1
#
_entry.id   AF-A0A2N6NVF7-F1
#
_cell.length_a   1.000
_cell.length_b   1.000
_cell.length_c   1.000
_cell.angle_alpha   90.00
_cell.angle_beta   90.00
_cell.angle_gamma   90.00
#
_symmetry.space_group_name_H-M   'P 1'
#
loop_
_entity.id
_entity.type
_entity.pdbx_description
1 polymer ?
#
loop_
_entity_poly.entity_id
_entity_poly.type
_entity_poly.pdbx_seq_one_letter_code
_entity_poly.pdbx_strand_id
1 'polypeptide(L)'
;MPIAQYAVAGAAVALATLIVIAYRDYSAYCALGDHGLPGNFKGWCIQLKFTRNSRKDTTVPAPYDLAAEAALLGPHADKSFLPPPSSRLPLPPRDGPRPSIPGFTAPQRQITDTASPAMKTRMYAHLEALTKANATLLQYDLSTLEGPVPALQLHKHQDRPEHLRKTRGELAHIHPVDGSTHLVLSLPDSRRIIETRWGQRHRLSGTMLGWGYTLVYAPRNEDEFEVWKDVVAAAAKYSCADLGEIKLV
;
A
#
# COMPACT_ATOMS: atom_id res chain seq x y z
N MET A 1 -5.68 29.12 48.34
CA MET A 1 -6.34 29.65 47.13
C MET A 1 -5.47 29.67 45.86
N PRO A 2 -4.16 30.00 45.86
CA PRO A 2 -3.38 30.10 44.60
C PRO A 2 -3.13 28.75 43.91
N ILE A 3 -2.99 27.66 44.68
CA ILE A 3 -2.77 26.31 44.14
C ILE A 3 -3.94 25.85 43.25
N ALA A 4 -5.18 26.12 43.66
CA ALA A 4 -6.37 25.78 42.87
C ALA A 4 -6.43 26.58 41.56
N GLN A 5 -6.05 27.86 41.59
CA GLN A 5 -5.99 28.72 40.40
C GLN A 5 -4.91 28.23 39.41
N TYR A 6 -3.73 27.85 39.90
CA TYR A 6 -2.68 27.27 39.06
C TYR A 6 -3.08 25.92 38.46
N ALA A 7 -3.78 25.07 39.23
CA ALA A 7 -4.28 23.78 38.73
C ALA A 7 -5.33 23.95 37.62
N VAL A 8 -6.28 24.89 37.79
CA VAL A 8 -7.29 25.21 36.77
C VAL A 8 -6.65 25.79 35.51
N ALA A 9 -5.71 26.74 35.66
CA ALA A 9 -4.98 27.31 34.52
C ALA A 9 -4.17 26.23 33.77
N GLY A 10 -3.48 25.35 34.50
CA GLY A 10 -2.74 24.24 33.91
C GLY A 10 -3.64 23.27 33.14
N ALA A 11 -4.80 22.90 33.72
CA ALA A 11 -5.78 22.05 33.05
C ALA A 11 -6.36 22.71 31.78
N ALA A 12 -6.63 24.02 31.82
CA ALA A 12 -7.12 24.77 30.67
C ALA A 12 -6.08 24.80 29.52
N VAL A 13 -4.79 25.05 29.84
CA VAL A 13 -3.71 25.02 28.84
C VAL A 13 -3.54 23.62 28.24
N ALA A 14 -3.58 22.58 29.07
CA ALA A 14 -3.51 21.20 28.60
C ALA A 14 -4.69 20.85 27.68
N LEU A 15 -5.92 21.22 28.06
CA LEU A 15 -7.11 21.00 27.25
C LEU A 15 -7.05 21.76 25.93
N ALA A 16 -6.68 23.04 25.95
CA ALA A 16 -6.52 23.85 24.73
C ALA A 16 -5.47 23.24 23.79
N THR A 17 -4.34 22.78 24.33
CA THR A 17 -3.28 22.12 23.56
C THR A 17 -3.80 20.82 22.92
N LEU A 18 -4.54 20.00 23.66
CA LEU A 18 -5.15 18.77 23.12
C LEU A 18 -6.17 19.07 22.03
N ILE A 19 -6.99 20.11 22.18
CA ILE A 19 -7.95 20.55 21.17
C ILE A 19 -7.23 20.98 19.88
N VAL A 20 -6.16 21.78 20.00
CA VAL A 20 -5.37 22.21 18.83
C VAL A 20 -4.71 21.02 18.12
N ILE A 21 -4.14 20.08 18.87
CA ILE A 21 -3.55 18.86 18.29
C ILE A 21 -4.62 18.04 17.57
N ALA A 22 -5.75 17.78 18.22
CA ALA A 22 -6.86 17.01 17.64
C ALA A 22 -7.44 17.70 16.39
N TYR A 23 -7.60 19.01 16.42
CA TYR A 23 -8.08 19.78 15.26
C TYR A 23 -7.11 19.70 14.08
N ARG A 24 -5.80 19.83 14.32
CA ARG A 24 -4.78 19.72 13.27
C ARG A 24 -4.71 18.31 12.68
N ASP A 25 -4.76 17.28 13.52
CA ASP A 25 -4.78 15.88 13.08
C ASP A 25 -6.04 15.56 12.28
N TYR A 26 -7.21 16.01 12.75
CA TYR A 26 -8.47 15.88 12.03
C TYR A 26 -8.46 16.62 10.68
N SER A 27 -7.97 17.85 10.65
CA SER A 27 -7.86 18.64 9.42
C SER A 27 -6.92 17.98 8.41
N ALA A 28 -5.77 17.46 8.87
CA ALA A 28 -4.84 16.72 8.02
C ALA A 28 -5.46 15.40 7.49
N TYR A 29 -6.26 14.70 8.30
CA TYR A 29 -7.00 13.52 7.87
C TYR A 29 -8.02 13.88 6.76
N CYS A 30 -8.83 14.91 6.98
CA CYS A 30 -9.80 15.37 5.98
C CYS A 30 -9.13 15.82 4.68
N ALA A 31 -7.92 16.40 4.74
CA ALA A 31 -7.19 16.86 3.56
C ALA A 31 -6.78 15.71 2.62
N LEU A 32 -6.74 14.46 3.09
CA LEU A 32 -6.47 13.28 2.25
C LEU A 32 -7.65 12.87 1.36
N GLY A 33 -8.85 13.42 1.63
CA GLY A 33 -10.09 13.11 0.92
C GLY A 33 -10.73 11.78 1.33
N ASP A 34 -11.88 11.49 0.71
CA ASP A 34 -12.66 10.29 0.95
C ASP A 34 -12.08 9.08 0.21
N HIS A 35 -11.47 8.11 0.89
CA HIS A 35 -11.19 6.79 0.29
C HIS A 35 -10.93 5.71 1.35
N GLY A 36 -11.56 4.54 1.17
CA GLY A 36 -11.62 3.44 2.16
C GLY A 36 -12.42 3.80 3.43
N LEU A 37 -12.12 4.94 4.05
CA LEU A 37 -12.87 5.59 5.11
C LEU A 37 -13.30 7.01 4.66
N PRO A 38 -14.44 7.53 5.15
CA PRO A 38 -14.88 8.87 4.79
C PRO A 38 -13.99 9.94 5.44
N GLY A 39 -13.69 11.02 4.73
CA GLY A 39 -12.94 12.21 5.12
C GLY A 39 -13.72 13.12 6.06
N ASN A 40 -14.41 12.54 7.05
CA ASN A 40 -15.18 13.24 8.07
C ASN A 40 -14.84 12.71 9.47
N PHE A 41 -15.47 13.29 10.49
CA PHE A 41 -15.21 12.96 11.89
C PHE A 41 -15.38 11.47 12.22
N LYS A 42 -16.34 10.80 11.60
CA LYS A 42 -16.57 9.36 11.78
C LYS A 42 -15.39 8.55 11.27
N GLY A 43 -14.90 8.83 10.05
CA GLY A 43 -13.74 8.14 9.50
C GLY A 43 -12.46 8.42 10.31
N TRP A 44 -12.27 9.67 10.74
CA TRP A 44 -11.17 10.04 11.64
C TRP A 44 -11.18 9.22 12.95
N CYS A 45 -12.35 9.05 13.57
CA CYS A 45 -12.47 8.20 14.76
C CYS A 45 -12.15 6.73 14.48
N ILE A 46 -12.56 6.20 13.32
CA ILE A 46 -12.28 4.81 12.93
C ILE A 46 -10.77 4.61 12.69
N GLN A 47 -10.11 5.51 11.95
CA GLN A 47 -8.68 5.39 11.72
C GLN A 47 -7.87 5.52 13.01
N LEU A 48 -8.29 6.35 13.97
CA LEU A 48 -7.65 6.41 15.29
C LEU A 48 -7.74 5.09 16.05
N LYS A 49 -8.89 4.38 15.97
CA LYS A 49 -9.04 3.05 16.56
C LYS A 49 -8.07 2.04 15.92
N PHE A 50 -7.94 2.05 14.60
CA PHE A 50 -6.96 1.20 13.90
C PHE A 50 -5.53 1.55 14.30
N THR A 51 -5.23 2.85 14.43
CA THR A 51 -3.89 3.36 14.75
C THR A 51 -3.34 2.81 16.07
N ARG A 52 -4.19 2.46 17.04
CA ARG A 52 -3.79 1.84 18.32
C ARG A 52 -3.11 0.48 18.15
N ASN A 53 -3.61 -0.35 17.23
CA ASN A 53 -3.11 -1.71 17.00
C ASN A 53 -2.30 -1.86 15.69
N SER A 54 -2.14 -0.74 14.96
CA SER A 54 -1.40 -0.69 13.70
C SER A 54 0.11 -0.68 13.92
N ARG A 55 0.82 -1.21 12.94
CA ARG A 55 2.28 -1.15 12.84
C ARG A 55 2.77 0.29 12.66
N LYS A 56 3.98 0.57 13.16
CA LYS A 56 4.71 1.84 12.98
C LYS A 56 6.02 1.66 12.20
N ASP A 57 6.50 0.42 12.13
CA ASP A 57 7.74 -0.01 11.50
C ASP A 57 7.59 -0.25 9.99
N THR A 58 6.82 0.56 9.27
CA THR A 58 6.43 0.27 7.87
C THR A 58 7.59 0.30 6.87
N THR A 59 8.70 0.95 7.21
CA THR A 59 9.86 1.20 6.32
C THR A 59 11.04 0.25 6.57
N VAL A 60 10.91 -0.67 7.51
CA VAL A 60 11.87 -1.77 7.73
C VAL A 60 11.27 -3.09 7.24
N PRO A 61 12.10 -4.07 6.84
CA PRO A 61 11.65 -5.42 6.58
C PRO A 61 10.82 -5.98 7.73
N ALA A 62 9.86 -6.82 7.40
CA ALA A 62 8.95 -7.35 8.40
C ALA A 62 9.64 -8.37 9.33
N PRO A 63 9.36 -8.33 10.64
CA PRO A 63 9.87 -9.29 11.59
C PRO A 63 8.98 -10.55 11.60
N TYR A 64 8.79 -11.18 10.43
CA TYR A 64 8.13 -12.48 10.35
C TYR A 64 9.17 -13.60 10.24
N ASP A 65 8.81 -14.79 10.71
CA ASP A 65 9.51 -16.01 10.33
C ASP A 65 9.09 -16.37 8.90
N LEU A 66 10.06 -16.34 7.97
CA LEU A 66 9.80 -16.56 6.55
C LEU A 66 9.23 -17.96 6.29
N ALA A 67 9.75 -18.99 6.97
CA ALA A 67 9.32 -20.36 6.74
C ALA A 67 7.91 -20.59 7.28
N ALA A 68 7.62 -20.08 8.48
CA ALA A 68 6.29 -20.18 9.07
C ALA A 68 5.24 -19.47 8.21
N GLU A 69 5.56 -18.27 7.71
CA GLU A 69 4.59 -17.49 6.95
C GLU A 69 4.43 -17.96 5.51
N ALA A 70 5.51 -18.44 4.88
CA ALA A 70 5.42 -19.07 3.56
C ALA A 70 4.51 -20.32 3.60
N ALA A 71 4.57 -21.11 4.66
CA ALA A 71 3.70 -22.27 4.85
C ALA A 71 2.21 -21.90 4.89
N LEU A 72 1.85 -20.70 5.37
CA LEU A 72 0.48 -20.20 5.39
C LEU A 72 0.03 -19.58 4.06
N LEU A 73 0.94 -18.99 3.29
CA LEU A 73 0.62 -18.21 2.09
C LEU A 73 0.67 -19.03 0.78
N GLY A 74 1.24 -20.23 0.83
CA GLY A 74 1.33 -21.17 -0.27
C GLY A 74 2.75 -21.36 -0.84
N PRO A 75 2.94 -22.29 -1.79
CA PRO A 75 4.24 -22.81 -2.21
C PRO A 75 5.13 -21.83 -2.99
N HIS A 76 4.64 -20.61 -3.25
CA HIS A 76 5.34 -19.57 -3.99
C HIS A 76 5.64 -18.33 -3.14
N ALA A 77 5.23 -18.31 -1.86
CA ALA A 77 5.35 -17.13 -1.01
C ALA A 77 6.81 -16.74 -0.69
N ASP A 78 7.74 -17.68 -0.75
CA ASP A 78 9.18 -17.51 -0.53
C ASP A 78 9.97 -17.29 -1.83
N LYS A 79 9.31 -17.29 -3.00
CA LYS A 79 9.93 -17.08 -4.31
C LYS A 79 9.83 -15.62 -4.72
N SER A 80 10.90 -15.10 -5.33
CA SER A 80 10.92 -13.76 -5.92
C SER A 80 10.42 -13.80 -7.36
N PHE A 81 9.59 -12.82 -7.73
CA PHE A 81 9.01 -12.65 -9.06
C PHE A 81 9.44 -11.36 -9.74
N LEU A 82 10.20 -10.51 -9.04
CA LEU A 82 10.90 -9.38 -9.64
C LEU A 82 11.89 -9.87 -10.72
N PRO A 83 12.18 -9.05 -11.75
CA PRO A 83 13.14 -9.42 -12.78
C PRO A 83 14.50 -9.82 -12.18
N PRO A 84 15.18 -10.80 -12.80
CA PRO A 84 16.51 -11.20 -12.34
C PRO A 84 17.49 -10.03 -12.49
N PRO A 85 18.49 -9.94 -11.59
CA PRO A 85 19.47 -8.87 -11.62
C PRO A 85 20.26 -8.82 -12.94
N SER A 86 20.36 -7.65 -13.56
CA SER A 86 21.37 -7.37 -14.60
C SER A 86 22.75 -7.03 -13.99
N SER A 87 22.80 -6.69 -12.70
CA SER A 87 24.00 -6.45 -11.89
C SER A 87 23.74 -6.85 -10.43
N ARG A 88 24.75 -6.82 -9.52
CA ARG A 88 24.70 -7.39 -8.14
C ARG A 88 23.49 -7.00 -7.26
N LEU A 89 22.67 -6.02 -7.65
CA LEU A 89 21.40 -5.67 -7.00
C LEU A 89 20.24 -5.77 -8.02
N PRO A 90 19.29 -6.72 -7.85
CA PRO A 90 18.14 -6.88 -8.76
C PRO A 90 17.20 -5.67 -8.89
N LEU A 91 17.28 -4.74 -7.94
CA LEU A 91 16.54 -3.49 -7.96
C LEU A 91 17.44 -2.44 -7.30
N PRO A 92 17.92 -1.42 -8.03
CA PRO A 92 18.75 -0.37 -7.42
C PRO A 92 17.95 0.38 -6.34
N PRO A 93 18.60 0.94 -5.31
CA PRO A 93 17.92 1.82 -4.37
C PRO A 93 17.29 3.00 -5.09
N ARG A 94 16.02 3.32 -4.78
CA ARG A 94 15.33 4.51 -5.29
C ARG A 94 16.13 5.76 -4.95
N ASP A 95 16.26 6.68 -5.90
CA ASP A 95 17.02 7.91 -5.69
C ASP A 95 16.27 8.91 -4.78
N GLY A 96 17.02 9.66 -3.97
CA GLY A 96 16.48 10.65 -3.03
C GLY A 96 15.83 10.06 -1.77
N PRO A 97 15.17 10.89 -0.94
CA PRO A 97 14.46 10.44 0.26
C PRO A 97 13.16 9.68 -0.09
N ARG A 98 12.59 8.98 0.89
CA ARG A 98 11.24 8.40 0.76
C ARG A 98 10.19 9.51 0.71
N PRO A 99 9.09 9.33 -0.04
CA PRO A 99 7.95 10.24 0.03
C PRO A 99 7.39 10.34 1.46
N SER A 100 6.87 11.51 1.81
CA SER A 100 6.18 11.69 3.08
C SER A 100 4.84 11.00 3.05
N ILE A 101 4.60 10.12 4.02
CA ILE A 101 3.33 9.43 4.22
C ILE A 101 2.82 9.79 5.62
N PRO A 102 1.69 10.50 5.77
CA PRO A 102 1.16 10.84 7.07
C PRO A 102 0.88 9.60 7.91
N GLY A 103 0.99 9.78 9.22
CA GLY A 103 0.81 8.73 10.22
C GLY A 103 -0.64 8.29 10.43
N PHE A 104 -1.47 8.24 9.40
CA PHE A 104 -2.80 7.62 9.43
C PHE A 104 -2.73 6.14 9.08
N THR A 105 -3.67 5.34 9.59
CA THR A 105 -3.73 3.90 9.26
C THR A 105 -4.51 3.65 7.98
N ALA A 106 -5.58 4.40 7.77
CA ALA A 106 -6.35 4.45 6.54
C ALA A 106 -6.99 5.86 6.43
N PRO A 107 -6.98 6.50 5.25
CA PRO A 107 -6.25 6.08 4.06
C PRO A 107 -4.72 6.21 4.25
N GLN A 108 -3.94 5.34 3.61
CA GLN A 108 -2.48 5.44 3.59
C GLN A 108 -2.04 6.09 2.27
N ARG A 109 -1.66 7.37 2.30
CA ARG A 109 -1.32 8.14 1.08
C ARG A 109 0.01 8.85 1.20
N GLN A 110 0.76 8.92 0.11
CA GLN A 110 1.89 9.84 0.04
C GLN A 110 1.39 11.25 -0.27
N ILE A 111 2.07 12.25 0.31
CA ILE A 111 1.77 13.68 0.10
C ILE A 111 2.90 14.44 -0.61
N THR A 112 4.02 13.78 -0.88
CA THR A 112 5.12 14.28 -1.72
C THR A 112 5.38 13.30 -2.85
N ASP A 113 6.19 13.70 -3.84
CA ASP A 113 6.65 12.82 -4.94
C ASP A 113 5.52 12.12 -5.70
N THR A 114 4.39 12.81 -5.87
CA THR A 114 3.20 12.25 -6.51
C THR A 114 3.36 12.14 -8.02
N ALA A 115 2.69 11.16 -8.62
CA ALA A 115 2.67 11.01 -10.07
C ALA A 115 1.86 12.13 -10.73
N SER A 116 2.37 12.64 -11.85
CA SER A 116 1.64 13.59 -12.70
C SER A 116 0.34 12.96 -13.25
N PRO A 117 -0.66 13.77 -13.66
CA PRO A 117 -1.86 13.24 -14.30
C PRO A 117 -1.54 12.35 -15.52
N ALA A 118 -0.60 12.78 -16.37
CA ALA A 118 -0.16 12.00 -17.53
C ALA A 118 0.49 10.67 -17.14
N MET A 119 1.30 10.65 -16.07
CA MET A 119 1.88 9.41 -15.55
C MET A 119 0.78 8.46 -15.03
N LYS A 120 -0.18 8.97 -14.25
CA LYS A 120 -1.31 8.16 -13.77
C LYS A 120 -2.14 7.57 -14.91
N THR A 121 -2.39 8.33 -15.98
CA THR A 121 -3.04 7.80 -17.19
C THR A 121 -2.27 6.62 -17.78
N ARG A 122 -0.94 6.70 -17.87
CA ARG A 122 -0.10 5.60 -18.35
C ARG A 122 -0.10 4.39 -17.42
N MET A 123 -0.11 4.63 -16.11
CA MET A 123 -0.21 3.57 -15.11
C MET A 123 -1.54 2.79 -15.24
N TYR A 124 -2.67 3.49 -15.34
CA TYR A 124 -3.96 2.85 -15.57
C TYR A 124 -4.01 2.10 -16.91
N ALA A 125 -3.52 2.72 -17.98
CA ALA A 125 -3.45 2.07 -19.30
C ALA A 125 -2.60 0.79 -19.28
N HIS A 126 -1.52 0.76 -18.49
CA HIS A 126 -0.71 -0.46 -18.32
C HIS A 126 -1.48 -1.58 -17.61
N LEU A 127 -2.24 -1.27 -16.54
CA LEU A 127 -3.09 -2.27 -15.87
C LEU A 127 -4.18 -2.83 -16.81
N GLU A 128 -4.79 -1.97 -17.63
CA GLU A 128 -5.77 -2.37 -18.64
C GLU A 128 -5.15 -3.28 -19.71
N ALA A 129 -3.97 -2.90 -20.24
CA ALA A 129 -3.25 -3.70 -21.22
C ALA A 129 -2.85 -5.08 -20.65
N LEU A 130 -2.34 -5.11 -19.42
CA LEU A 130 -1.96 -6.35 -18.73
C LEU A 130 -3.19 -7.26 -18.52
N THR A 131 -4.33 -6.67 -18.14
CA THR A 131 -5.59 -7.41 -18.01
C THR A 131 -6.03 -7.99 -19.35
N LYS A 132 -6.00 -7.19 -20.41
CA LYS A 132 -6.41 -7.62 -21.76
C LYS A 132 -5.54 -8.78 -22.27
N ALA A 133 -4.24 -8.75 -22.01
CA ALA A 133 -3.32 -9.83 -22.38
C ALA A 133 -3.57 -11.12 -21.59
N ASN A 134 -4.19 -11.04 -20.41
CA ASN A 134 -4.37 -12.13 -19.45
C ASN A 134 -5.83 -12.31 -19.02
N ALA A 135 -6.79 -12.08 -19.93
CA ALA A 135 -8.22 -11.97 -19.61
C ALA A 135 -8.86 -13.21 -18.96
N THR A 136 -8.21 -14.39 -19.04
CA THR A 136 -8.66 -15.60 -18.35
C THR A 136 -8.21 -15.66 -16.89
N LEU A 137 -7.11 -14.98 -16.54
CA LEU A 137 -6.49 -15.00 -15.21
C LEU A 137 -6.77 -13.72 -14.42
N LEU A 138 -6.85 -12.58 -15.09
CA LEU A 138 -7.00 -11.25 -14.50
C LEU A 138 -8.27 -10.57 -14.99
N GLN A 139 -8.79 -9.66 -14.16
CA GLN A 139 -9.86 -8.73 -14.51
C GLN A 139 -9.52 -7.33 -13.97
N TYR A 140 -10.19 -6.32 -14.53
CA TYR A 140 -10.04 -4.94 -14.13
C TYR A 140 -11.40 -4.39 -13.73
N ASP A 141 -11.58 -4.13 -12.43
CA ASP A 141 -12.87 -3.81 -11.81
C ASP A 141 -12.67 -2.91 -10.59
N LEU A 142 -13.75 -2.40 -9.99
CA LEU A 142 -13.68 -1.52 -8.83
C LEU A 142 -13.07 -2.22 -7.61
N SER A 143 -12.13 -1.51 -6.97
CA SER A 143 -11.44 -1.94 -5.74
C SER A 143 -12.45 -2.24 -4.63
N THR A 144 -12.23 -3.36 -3.96
CA THR A 144 -12.97 -3.76 -2.77
C THR A 144 -12.37 -3.19 -1.49
N LEU A 145 -11.17 -2.61 -1.58
CA LEU A 145 -10.39 -2.08 -0.45
C LEU A 145 -10.45 -0.55 -0.36
N GLU A 146 -10.37 0.14 -1.50
CA GLU A 146 -10.26 1.62 -1.62
C GLU A 146 -11.41 2.21 -2.48
N GLY A 147 -12.41 1.39 -2.84
CA GLY A 147 -13.46 1.68 -3.83
C GLY A 147 -14.19 3.03 -3.65
N PRO A 148 -14.66 3.66 -4.75
CA PRO A 148 -14.70 3.14 -6.13
C PRO A 148 -13.51 3.61 -6.97
N VAL A 149 -12.39 2.89 -6.93
CA VAL A 149 -11.21 3.13 -7.78
C VAL A 149 -10.92 1.87 -8.59
N PRO A 150 -10.46 1.96 -9.85
CA PRO A 150 -10.11 0.78 -10.63
C PRO A 150 -8.97 -0.01 -9.97
N ALA A 151 -9.09 -1.34 -10.00
CA ALA A 151 -8.12 -2.26 -9.43
C ALA A 151 -7.89 -3.45 -10.36
N LEU A 152 -6.65 -3.93 -10.38
CA LEU A 152 -6.28 -5.20 -10.96
C LEU A 152 -6.67 -6.32 -9.98
N GLN A 153 -7.48 -7.26 -10.44
CA GLN A 153 -8.02 -8.34 -9.62
C GLN A 153 -7.87 -9.68 -10.33
N LEU A 154 -7.90 -10.75 -9.55
CA LEU A 154 -8.00 -12.10 -10.07
C LEU A 154 -9.34 -12.25 -10.78
N HIS A 155 -9.34 -12.89 -11.95
CA HIS A 155 -10.57 -13.12 -12.69
C HIS A 155 -11.56 -13.92 -11.84
N LYS A 156 -12.83 -13.51 -11.81
CA LYS A 156 -13.90 -14.07 -10.94
C LYS A 156 -14.15 -15.59 -11.05
N HIS A 157 -13.65 -16.22 -12.11
CA HIS A 157 -13.77 -17.67 -12.34
C HIS A 157 -12.54 -18.46 -11.91
N GLN A 158 -11.51 -17.80 -11.38
CA GLN A 158 -10.34 -18.45 -10.83
C GLN A 158 -10.52 -18.74 -9.34
N ASP A 159 -9.98 -19.86 -8.89
CA ASP A 159 -9.88 -20.15 -7.47
C ASP A 159 -8.93 -19.18 -6.81
N ARG A 160 -9.34 -18.60 -5.67
CA ARG A 160 -8.56 -17.58 -4.97
C ARG A 160 -7.44 -18.22 -4.13
N PRO A 161 -6.15 -17.94 -4.43
CA PRO A 161 -5.04 -18.40 -3.59
C PRO A 161 -5.08 -17.79 -2.19
N GLU A 162 -4.44 -18.47 -1.22
CA GLU A 162 -4.48 -18.08 0.19
C GLU A 162 -3.93 -16.66 0.42
N HIS A 163 -2.84 -16.29 -0.25
CA HIS A 163 -2.23 -14.97 -0.15
C HIS A 163 -3.10 -13.80 -0.66
N LEU A 164 -4.15 -14.07 -1.44
CA LEU A 164 -5.12 -13.08 -1.91
C LEU A 164 -6.44 -13.07 -1.11
N ARG A 165 -6.61 -13.95 -0.12
CA ARG A 165 -7.88 -14.01 0.64
C ARG A 165 -8.20 -12.72 1.38
N LYS A 166 -7.20 -12.12 2.04
CA LYS A 166 -7.36 -10.86 2.81
C LYS A 166 -7.69 -9.66 1.91
N THR A 167 -7.28 -9.70 0.65
CA THR A 167 -7.58 -8.66 -0.37
C THR A 167 -8.75 -9.03 -1.27
N ARG A 168 -9.45 -10.14 -0.98
CA ARG A 168 -10.60 -10.63 -1.77
C ARG A 168 -10.28 -10.84 -3.26
N GLY A 169 -9.04 -11.18 -3.59
CA GLY A 169 -8.61 -11.35 -4.98
C GLY A 169 -8.12 -10.07 -5.64
N GLU A 170 -8.07 -8.95 -4.93
CA GLU A 170 -7.44 -7.72 -5.43
C GLU A 170 -5.92 -7.82 -5.33
N LEU A 171 -5.25 -7.59 -6.46
CA LEU A 171 -3.79 -7.65 -6.59
C LEU A 171 -3.19 -6.27 -6.42
N ALA A 172 -3.77 -5.27 -7.10
CA ALA A 172 -3.25 -3.92 -7.10
C ALA A 172 -4.32 -2.86 -7.34
N HIS A 173 -4.15 -1.69 -6.73
CA HIS A 173 -4.88 -0.48 -7.11
C HIS A 173 -4.00 0.76 -7.00
N ILE A 174 -4.26 1.75 -7.86
CA ILE A 174 -3.56 3.03 -7.89
C ILE A 174 -4.41 4.06 -7.15
N HIS A 175 -3.81 4.76 -6.19
CA HIS A 175 -4.46 5.90 -5.53
C HIS A 175 -4.67 7.05 -6.53
N PRO A 176 -5.92 7.48 -6.78
CA PRO A 176 -6.21 8.46 -7.83
C PRO A 176 -5.54 9.82 -7.60
N VAL A 177 -5.35 10.21 -6.34
CA VAL A 177 -4.81 11.53 -5.98
C VAL A 177 -3.30 11.58 -6.26
N ASP A 178 -2.54 10.66 -5.67
CA ASP A 178 -1.08 10.76 -5.63
C ASP A 178 -0.35 9.73 -6.53
N GLY A 179 -1.03 8.68 -6.98
CA GLY A 179 -0.47 7.65 -7.85
C GLY A 179 0.33 6.56 -7.16
N SER A 180 0.49 6.59 -5.83
CA SER A 180 1.02 5.41 -5.12
C SER A 180 0.10 4.22 -5.32
N THR A 181 0.68 3.02 -5.26
CA THR A 181 -0.02 1.79 -5.64
C THR A 181 0.09 0.79 -4.50
N HIS A 182 -1.04 0.29 -4.02
CA HIS A 182 -1.04 -0.89 -3.17
C HIS A 182 -0.93 -2.14 -4.03
N LEU A 183 -0.04 -3.07 -3.68
CA LEU A 183 0.14 -4.37 -4.36
C LEU A 183 0.25 -5.52 -3.37
N VAL A 184 -0.19 -6.71 -3.78
CA VAL A 184 0.14 -7.98 -3.13
C VAL A 184 1.40 -8.56 -3.76
N LEU A 185 2.50 -8.56 -2.99
CA LEU A 185 3.79 -9.09 -3.42
C LEU A 185 4.15 -10.36 -2.64
N SER A 186 5.07 -11.16 -3.18
CA SER A 186 5.71 -12.23 -2.43
C SER A 186 6.47 -11.65 -1.23
N LEU A 187 6.76 -12.48 -0.22
CA LEU A 187 7.54 -12.08 0.95
C LEU A 187 8.92 -11.50 0.57
N PRO A 188 9.74 -12.15 -0.29
CA PRO A 188 11.03 -11.60 -0.70
C PRO A 188 10.91 -10.34 -1.56
N ASP A 189 9.91 -10.22 -2.45
CA ASP A 189 9.74 -9.03 -3.29
C ASP A 189 9.31 -7.82 -2.44
N SER A 190 8.34 -8.00 -1.54
CA SER A 190 7.94 -6.95 -0.60
C SER A 190 9.13 -6.47 0.24
N ARG A 191 9.90 -7.42 0.79
CA ARG A 191 11.14 -7.10 1.53
C ARG A 191 12.10 -6.29 0.68
N ARG A 192 12.34 -6.72 -0.56
CA ARG A 192 13.24 -6.03 -1.49
C ARG A 192 12.79 -4.59 -1.72
N ILE A 193 11.52 -4.38 -2.06
CA ILE A 193 10.92 -3.06 -2.31
C ILE A 193 11.11 -2.10 -1.12
N ILE A 194 10.99 -2.62 0.10
CA ILE A 194 11.20 -1.84 1.31
C ILE A 194 12.69 -1.53 1.48
N GLU A 195 13.59 -2.51 1.38
CA GLU A 195 15.04 -2.32 1.54
C GLU A 195 15.62 -1.34 0.53
N THR A 196 15.13 -1.37 -0.72
CA THR A 196 15.56 -0.49 -1.81
C THR A 196 14.78 0.81 -1.88
N ARG A 197 13.94 1.10 -0.87
CA ARG A 197 13.22 2.39 -0.69
C ARG A 197 12.20 2.72 -1.78
N TRP A 198 11.69 1.71 -2.51
CA TRP A 198 10.63 1.86 -3.50
C TRP A 198 9.22 1.83 -2.91
N GLY A 199 9.09 1.38 -1.66
CA GLY A 199 7.80 1.33 -0.99
C GLY A 199 7.92 1.09 0.51
N GLN A 200 6.76 0.92 1.14
CA GLN A 200 6.62 0.59 2.55
C GLN A 200 5.40 -0.30 2.78
N ARG A 201 5.38 -1.03 3.89
CA ARG A 201 4.24 -1.88 4.26
C ARG A 201 2.99 -1.05 4.58
N HIS A 202 1.82 -1.67 4.43
CA HIS A 202 0.62 -1.16 5.07
C HIS A 202 0.69 -1.36 6.58
N ARG A 203 0.06 -0.47 7.33
CA ARG A 203 0.13 -0.51 8.80
C ARG A 203 -0.69 -1.63 9.42
N LEU A 204 -1.54 -2.27 8.62
CA LEU A 204 -2.32 -3.46 8.96
C LEU A 204 -1.70 -4.76 8.41
N SER A 205 -0.50 -4.71 7.80
CA SER A 205 0.22 -5.90 7.36
C SER A 205 0.57 -6.80 8.54
N GLY A 206 0.39 -8.10 8.37
CA GLY A 206 0.53 -9.12 9.41
C GLY A 206 -0.67 -9.27 10.34
N THR A 207 -1.71 -8.46 10.16
CA THR A 207 -2.99 -8.58 10.88
C THR A 207 -4.13 -8.72 9.88
N MET A 208 -4.83 -7.63 9.58
CA MET A 208 -5.95 -7.62 8.64
C MET A 208 -5.50 -7.76 7.18
N LEU A 209 -4.22 -7.50 6.89
CA LEU A 209 -3.62 -7.64 5.57
C LEU A 209 -2.42 -8.59 5.62
N GLY A 210 -2.09 -9.21 4.49
CA GLY A 210 -0.90 -10.05 4.37
C GLY A 210 0.39 -9.24 4.52
N TRP A 211 1.49 -9.89 4.89
CA TRP A 211 2.78 -9.22 5.01
C TRP A 211 3.29 -8.64 3.69
N GLY A 212 2.96 -9.31 2.57
CA GLY A 212 3.29 -8.85 1.22
C GLY A 212 2.47 -7.66 0.72
N TYR A 213 1.41 -7.25 1.44
CA TYR A 213 0.60 -6.10 1.04
C TYR A 213 1.39 -4.79 1.27
N THR A 214 1.85 -4.22 0.16
CA THR A 214 2.89 -3.19 0.13
C THR A 214 2.38 -1.97 -0.62
N LEU A 215 2.64 -0.77 -0.09
CA LEU A 215 2.48 0.48 -0.80
C LEU A 215 3.77 0.78 -1.58
N VAL A 216 3.69 0.77 -2.90
CA VAL A 216 4.76 1.23 -3.80
C VAL A 216 4.54 2.70 -4.10
N TYR A 217 5.63 3.46 -4.01
CA TYR A 217 5.59 4.90 -4.22
C TYR A 217 5.34 5.25 -5.70
N ALA A 218 4.63 6.34 -5.93
CA ALA A 218 4.30 6.83 -7.27
C ALA A 218 5.58 7.06 -8.11
N PRO A 219 5.59 6.69 -9.40
CA PRO A 219 6.72 6.95 -10.28
C PRO A 219 6.82 8.45 -10.61
N ARG A 220 8.02 9.01 -10.48
CA ARG A 220 8.32 10.43 -10.75
C ARG A 220 8.70 10.70 -12.20
N ASN A 221 9.23 9.70 -12.89
CA ASN A 221 9.79 9.79 -14.23
C ASN A 221 9.69 8.44 -14.96
N GLU A 222 10.27 8.36 -16.17
CA GLU A 222 10.22 7.17 -17.02
C GLU A 222 10.92 5.97 -16.39
N ASP A 223 12.12 6.16 -15.84
CA ASP A 223 12.89 5.07 -15.24
C ASP A 223 12.15 4.45 -14.05
N GLU A 224 11.51 5.29 -13.23
CA GLU A 224 10.67 4.81 -12.13
C GLU A 224 9.38 4.13 -12.61
N PHE A 225 8.86 4.54 -13.76
CA PHE A 225 7.69 3.90 -14.36
C PHE A 225 8.02 2.50 -14.87
N GLU A 226 9.20 2.29 -15.46
CA GLU A 226 9.68 0.95 -15.82
C GLU A 226 9.81 0.05 -14.59
N VAL A 227 10.40 0.56 -13.50
CA VAL A 227 10.44 -0.16 -12.22
C VAL A 227 9.03 -0.46 -11.71
N TRP A 228 8.10 0.49 -11.77
CA TRP A 228 6.73 0.27 -11.33
C TRP A 228 6.05 -0.86 -12.13
N LYS A 229 6.24 -0.92 -13.45
CA LYS A 229 5.74 -2.02 -14.29
C LYS A 229 6.34 -3.36 -13.90
N ASP A 230 7.64 -3.43 -13.60
CA ASP A 230 8.29 -4.65 -13.12
C ASP A 230 7.68 -5.15 -11.80
N VAL A 231 7.32 -4.24 -10.89
CA VAL A 231 6.68 -4.58 -9.62
C VAL A 231 5.24 -5.04 -9.82
N VAL A 232 4.49 -4.41 -10.72
CA VAL A 232 3.14 -4.86 -11.13
C VAL A 232 3.21 -6.25 -11.76
N ALA A 233 4.17 -6.49 -12.64
CA ALA A 233 4.42 -7.78 -13.25
C ALA A 233 4.74 -8.85 -12.20
N ALA A 234 5.57 -8.53 -11.21
CA ALA A 234 5.88 -9.44 -10.10
C ALA A 234 4.62 -9.78 -9.28
N ALA A 235 3.79 -8.77 -8.95
CA ALA A 235 2.53 -8.98 -8.25
C ALA A 235 1.57 -9.89 -9.03
N ALA A 236 1.42 -9.66 -10.33
CA ALA A 236 0.59 -10.47 -11.21
C ALA A 236 1.09 -11.93 -11.30
N LYS A 237 2.41 -12.12 -11.51
CA LYS A 237 3.01 -13.46 -11.57
C LYS A 237 2.84 -14.22 -10.25
N TYR A 238 3.07 -13.57 -9.11
CA TYR A 238 2.88 -14.20 -7.80
C TYR A 238 1.42 -14.62 -7.59
N SER A 239 0.50 -13.71 -7.90
CA SER A 239 -0.94 -13.89 -7.74
C SER A 239 -1.53 -15.01 -8.59
N CYS A 240 -0.91 -15.29 -9.73
CA CYS A 240 -1.34 -16.33 -10.67
C CYS A 240 -0.39 -17.53 -10.72
N ALA A 241 0.58 -17.64 -9.80
CA ALA A 241 1.64 -18.65 -9.87
C ALA A 241 1.12 -20.10 -9.94
N ASP A 242 0.01 -20.40 -9.27
CA ASP A 242 -0.64 -21.71 -9.29
C ASP A 242 -1.70 -21.86 -10.41
N LEU A 243 -1.99 -20.78 -11.14
CA LEU A 243 -3.13 -20.69 -12.07
C LEU A 243 -2.69 -20.63 -13.53
N GLY A 244 -1.54 -20.02 -13.82
CA GLY A 244 -1.01 -19.93 -15.17
C GLY A 244 0.04 -18.83 -15.35
N GLU A 245 0.67 -18.84 -16.52
CA GLU A 245 1.69 -17.85 -16.87
C GLU A 245 1.08 -16.50 -17.26
N ILE A 246 1.69 -15.42 -16.76
CA ILE A 246 1.32 -14.04 -17.09
C ILE A 246 2.08 -13.56 -18.34
N LYS A 247 1.34 -13.11 -19.35
CA LYS A 247 1.85 -12.41 -20.52
C LYS A 247 2.10 -10.94 -20.19
N LEU A 248 3.35 -10.49 -20.26
CA LEU A 248 3.74 -9.10 -20.01
C LEU A 248 3.45 -8.20 -21.23
N VAL A 249 3.30 -6.90 -20.99
CA VAL A 249 2.92 -5.86 -21.98
C VAL A 249 3.73 -4.59 -21.83
#